data_AF-A0A2X1ZH10-F1
#
_entry.id   AF-A0A2X1ZH10-F1
#
_cell.length_a   1.000
_cell.length_b   1.000
_cell.length_c   1.000
_cell.angle_alpha   90.00
_cell.angle_beta   90.00
_cell.angle_gamma   90.00
#
_symmetry.space_group_name_H-M   'P 1'
#
loop_
_entity.id
_entity.type
_entity.pdbx_description
1 polymer ?
#
loop_
_entity_poly.entity_id
_entity_poly.type
_entity_poly.pdbx_seq_one_letter_code
_entity_poly.pdbx_strand_id
1 'polypeptide(L)'
;MKKRLKAIVCGTNFGEFYLKALKSAESDFQIAGIIGRGSERSKTLSKKYNVPLYFNVEELPSDIDLACVIVRSEGTGGDGTELCIDLLNKGINVIQEQPVYQEHLYKCYKLAREKKPYLLDCKSIFKFIKYAELCSVCKKIKYIF
;
A
#
# COMPACT_ATOMS: atom_id res chain seq x y z
N MET A 1 14.06 -7.23 19.64
CA MET A 1 13.71 -6.14 18.70
C MET A 1 12.34 -6.40 18.11
N LYS A 2 11.51 -5.35 17.92
CA LYS A 2 10.19 -5.44 17.27
C LYS A 2 10.39 -5.75 15.77
N LYS A 3 9.62 -6.69 15.20
CA LYS A 3 9.65 -6.96 13.75
C LYS A 3 9.05 -5.76 13.01
N ARG A 4 9.77 -5.24 12.01
CA ARG A 4 9.26 -4.19 11.11
C ARG A 4 8.33 -4.77 10.07
N LEU A 5 7.27 -4.03 9.74
CA LEU A 5 6.36 -4.39 8.65
C LEU A 5 7.01 -4.09 7.30
N LYS A 6 7.05 -5.08 6.41
CA LYS A 6 7.52 -4.91 5.02
C LYS A 6 6.44 -4.28 4.17
N ALA A 7 6.65 -3.03 3.78
CA ALA A 7 5.71 -2.23 3.04
C ALA A 7 6.17 -1.97 1.61
N ILE A 8 5.27 -2.05 0.64
CA ILE A 8 5.48 -1.56 -0.72
C ILE A 8 4.62 -0.33 -0.99
N VAL A 9 5.07 0.50 -1.92
CA VAL A 9 4.31 1.66 -2.41
C VAL A 9 3.98 1.48 -3.88
N CYS A 10 2.70 1.52 -4.21
CA CYS A 10 2.20 1.39 -5.58
C CYS A 10 1.84 2.77 -6.12
N GLY A 11 2.47 3.16 -7.22
CA GLY A 11 2.33 4.50 -7.79
C GLY A 11 3.32 5.49 -7.17
N THR A 12 3.93 6.31 -8.02
CA THR A 12 5.13 7.10 -7.66
C THR A 12 4.95 8.60 -7.74
N ASN A 13 3.78 9.09 -8.16
CA ASN A 13 3.46 10.52 -8.10
C ASN A 13 3.24 10.93 -6.64
N PHE A 14 2.01 10.80 -6.14
CA PHE A 14 1.71 11.09 -4.74
C PHE A 14 2.35 10.05 -3.78
N GLY A 15 2.70 8.87 -4.28
CA GLY A 15 3.39 7.84 -3.49
C GLY A 15 4.79 8.22 -3.00
N GLU A 16 5.46 9.22 -3.57
CA GLU A 16 6.72 9.72 -2.99
C GLU A 16 6.53 10.21 -1.54
N PHE A 17 5.39 10.84 -1.24
CA PHE A 17 5.10 11.29 0.12
C PHE A 17 4.94 10.11 1.09
N TYR A 18 4.34 9.01 0.63
CA TYR A 18 4.23 7.77 1.40
C TYR A 18 5.59 7.11 1.63
N LEU A 19 6.48 7.11 0.62
CA LEU A 19 7.85 6.65 0.78
C LEU A 19 8.62 7.48 1.82
N LYS A 20 8.43 8.81 1.84
CA LYS A 20 9.00 9.70 2.87
C LYS A 20 8.46 9.36 4.26
N ALA A 21 7.15 9.18 4.40
CA ALA A 21 6.50 8.84 5.67
C ALA A 21 6.97 7.48 6.22
N LEU A 22 7.04 6.45 5.37
CA LEU A 22 7.56 5.14 5.74
C LEU A 22 9.03 5.21 6.16
N LYS A 23 9.84 6.03 5.49
CA LYS A 23 11.24 6.23 5.84
C LYS A 23 11.42 6.96 7.18
N SER A 24 10.57 7.94 7.51
CA SER A 24 10.59 8.58 8.84
C SER A 24 10.17 7.64 9.98
N ALA A 25 9.42 6.58 9.68
CA ALA A 25 8.97 5.56 10.63
C ALA A 25 9.75 4.24 10.50
N GLU A 26 11.06 4.31 10.20
CA GLU A 26 11.89 3.13 9.90
C GLU A 26 12.13 2.16 11.07
N SER A 27 11.77 2.55 12.30
CA SER A 27 11.72 1.68 13.46
C SER A 27 10.58 0.66 13.38
N ASP A 28 9.52 0.99 12.65
CA ASP A 28 8.30 0.20 12.50
C ASP A 28 8.13 -0.39 11.10
N PHE A 29 8.70 0.27 10.09
CA PHE A 29 8.53 -0.10 8.68
C PHE A 29 9.85 -0.37 7.97
N GLN A 30 9.78 -1.30 7.02
CA GLN A 30 10.80 -1.51 6.01
C GLN A 30 10.16 -1.29 4.63
N ILE A 31 10.69 -0.34 3.86
CA ILE A 31 10.30 -0.20 2.45
C ILE A 31 10.91 -1.38 1.68
N ALA A 32 10.05 -2.26 1.15
CA ALA A 32 10.44 -3.50 0.49
C ALA A 32 10.40 -3.41 -1.04
N GLY A 33 9.82 -2.34 -1.58
CA GLY A 33 9.78 -2.10 -3.01
C GLY A 33 8.77 -1.04 -3.43
N ILE A 34 8.80 -0.75 -4.73
CA ILE A 34 7.88 0.16 -5.40
C ILE A 34 7.22 -0.62 -6.55
N ILE A 35 5.90 -0.50 -6.71
CA ILE A 35 5.24 -0.89 -7.96
C ILE A 35 5.05 0.34 -8.84
N GLY A 36 5.48 0.25 -10.10
CA GLY A 36 5.30 1.30 -11.08
C GLY A 36 5.43 0.81 -12.52
N ARG A 37 5.18 1.69 -13.49
CA ARG A 37 5.19 1.37 -14.93
C ARG A 37 6.53 1.67 -15.63
N GLY A 38 7.64 1.74 -14.87
CA GLY A 38 8.97 1.99 -15.44
C GLY A 38 9.24 3.42 -15.93
N SER A 39 8.47 4.40 -15.46
CA SER A 39 8.78 5.82 -15.69
C SER A 39 10.11 6.21 -15.03
N GLU A 40 10.78 7.24 -15.55
CA GLU A 40 12.02 7.76 -14.94
C GLU A 40 11.82 8.16 -13.47
N ARG A 41 10.62 8.64 -13.10
CA ARG A 41 10.25 8.90 -11.70
C ARG A 41 10.33 7.61 -10.86
N SER A 42 9.74 6.52 -11.32
CA SER A 42 9.76 5.25 -10.59
C SER A 42 11.15 4.65 -10.45
N LYS A 43 11.97 4.70 -11.52
CA LYS A 43 13.38 4.29 -11.49
C LYS A 43 14.21 5.15 -10.53
N THR A 44 14.01 6.46 -10.54
CA THR A 44 14.71 7.40 -9.67
C THR A 44 14.39 7.15 -8.20
N LEU A 45 13.11 6.95 -7.87
CA LEU A 45 12.70 6.65 -6.49
C LEU A 45 13.20 5.27 -6.02
N SER A 46 13.14 4.24 -6.86
CA SER A 46 13.72 2.92 -6.56
C SER A 46 15.21 3.02 -6.22
N LYS A 47 15.99 3.77 -7.00
CA LYS A 47 17.41 4.05 -6.71
C LYS A 47 17.59 4.87 -5.43
N LYS A 48 16.82 5.96 -5.26
CA LYS A 48 16.89 6.86 -4.09
C LYS A 48 16.64 6.13 -2.76
N TYR A 49 15.68 5.23 -2.74
CA TYR A 49 15.33 4.45 -1.55
C TYR A 49 16.09 3.11 -1.46
N ASN A 50 16.88 2.78 -2.48
CA ASN A 50 17.61 1.51 -2.61
C ASN A 50 16.71 0.28 -2.44
N VAL A 51 15.60 0.25 -3.17
CA VAL A 51 14.59 -0.82 -3.14
C VAL A 51 14.23 -1.27 -4.56
N PRO A 52 13.80 -2.53 -4.76
CA PRO A 52 13.40 -3.02 -6.08
C PRO A 52 12.20 -2.26 -6.65
N LEU A 53 12.18 -2.15 -7.97
CA LEU A 53 11.03 -1.69 -8.75
C LEU A 53 10.38 -2.92 -9.38
N TYR A 54 9.11 -3.15 -9.05
CA TYR A 54 8.27 -4.20 -9.60
C TYR A 54 7.27 -3.62 -10.58
N PHE A 55 6.84 -4.44 -11.54
CA PHE A 55 5.87 -4.01 -12.57
C PHE A 55 4.48 -4.60 -12.38
N ASN A 56 4.36 -5.64 -11.56
CA ASN A 56 3.11 -6.34 -11.27
C ASN A 56 3.13 -6.97 -9.86
N VAL A 57 1.98 -7.51 -9.43
CA VAL A 57 1.80 -8.07 -8.09
C VAL A 57 2.44 -9.47 -7.98
N GLU A 58 2.53 -10.18 -9.09
CA GLU A 58 3.07 -11.54 -9.19
C GLU A 58 4.54 -11.58 -8.79
N GLU A 59 5.32 -10.58 -9.22
CA GLU A 59 6.75 -10.40 -8.90
C GLU A 59 7.03 -10.13 -7.41
N LEU A 60 6.01 -9.77 -6.62
CA LEU A 60 6.22 -9.42 -5.22
C LEU A 60 6.69 -10.62 -4.39
N PRO A 61 7.66 -10.43 -3.48
CA PRO A 61 8.01 -11.40 -2.45
C PRO A 61 6.80 -11.85 -1.64
N SER A 62 6.83 -13.09 -1.14
CA SER A 62 5.74 -13.65 -0.34
C SER A 62 5.65 -13.07 1.08
N ASP A 63 6.64 -12.28 1.51
CA ASP A 63 6.76 -11.76 2.87
C ASP A 63 6.44 -10.26 2.98
N ILE A 64 5.76 -9.70 1.98
CA ILE A 64 5.21 -8.34 2.04
C ILE A 64 4.02 -8.32 3.00
N ASP A 65 4.09 -7.47 4.03
CA ASP A 65 3.05 -7.35 5.05
C ASP A 65 1.99 -6.30 4.64
N LEU A 66 2.38 -5.25 3.90
CA LEU A 66 1.54 -4.09 3.60
C LEU A 66 1.81 -3.53 2.19
N ALA A 67 0.76 -3.12 1.48
CA ALA A 67 0.83 -2.36 0.25
C ALA A 67 0.07 -1.04 0.38
N CYS A 68 0.74 0.07 0.10
CA CYS A 68 0.09 1.38 -0.01
C CYS A 68 -0.25 1.60 -1.49
N VAL A 69 -1.53 1.63 -1.83
CA VAL A 69 -2.03 1.82 -3.19
C VAL A 69 -2.34 3.30 -3.41
N ILE A 70 -1.43 4.02 -4.06
CA ILE A 70 -1.53 5.45 -4.40
C ILE A 70 -1.60 5.60 -5.93
N VAL A 71 -2.57 4.89 -6.50
CA VAL A 71 -2.93 4.93 -7.91
C VAL A 71 -4.39 5.30 -8.00
N ARG A 72 -4.74 6.17 -8.95
CA ARG A 72 -6.12 6.56 -9.22
C ARG A 72 -6.98 5.32 -9.47
N SER A 73 -8.19 5.29 -8.95
CA SER A 73 -9.15 4.22 -9.20
C SER A 73 -9.79 4.35 -10.59
N GLU A 74 -10.43 3.27 -11.01
CA GLU A 74 -11.23 3.12 -12.22
C GLU A 74 -12.35 4.19 -12.19
N GLY A 75 -12.70 4.74 -13.35
CA GLY A 75 -13.59 5.90 -13.45
C GLY A 75 -12.91 7.25 -13.14
N THR A 76 -11.76 7.26 -12.46
CA THR A 76 -10.90 8.45 -12.35
C THR A 76 -9.66 8.38 -13.24
N GLY A 77 -9.51 7.33 -14.06
CA GLY A 77 -8.44 7.20 -15.07
C GLY A 77 -7.20 6.44 -14.59
N GLY A 78 -7.34 5.48 -13.68
CA GLY A 78 -6.29 4.53 -13.32
C GLY A 78 -6.83 3.17 -12.91
N ASP A 79 -5.92 2.25 -12.57
CA ASP A 79 -6.21 0.82 -12.31
C ASP A 79 -6.05 0.49 -10.81
N GLY A 80 -6.36 1.45 -9.95
CA GLY A 80 -6.11 1.36 -8.51
C GLY A 80 -6.96 0.30 -7.78
N THR A 81 -8.19 0.02 -8.24
CA THR A 81 -9.05 -1.00 -7.61
C THR A 81 -8.61 -2.39 -8.01
N GLU A 82 -8.32 -2.63 -9.29
CA GLU A 82 -7.82 -3.95 -9.73
C GLU A 82 -6.48 -4.27 -9.07
N LEU A 83 -5.56 -3.29 -8.97
CA LEU A 83 -4.32 -3.48 -8.20
C LEU A 83 -4.58 -3.80 -6.72
N CYS A 84 -5.57 -3.14 -6.09
CA CYS A 84 -5.98 -3.46 -4.72
C CYS A 84 -6.51 -4.90 -4.61
N ILE A 85 -7.32 -5.34 -5.57
CA ILE A 85 -7.89 -6.69 -5.61
C ILE A 85 -6.79 -7.74 -5.72
N ASP A 86 -5.81 -7.54 -6.59
CA ASP A 86 -4.69 -8.48 -6.79
C ASP A 86 -3.85 -8.63 -5.51
N LEU A 87 -3.57 -7.51 -4.84
CA LEU A 87 -2.85 -7.49 -3.55
C LEU A 87 -3.62 -8.23 -2.45
N LEU A 88 -4.93 -7.98 -2.34
CA LEU A 88 -5.78 -8.67 -1.36
C LEU A 88 -5.89 -10.18 -1.66
N ASN A 89 -5.95 -10.56 -2.94
CA ASN A 89 -5.92 -11.97 -3.36
C ASN A 89 -4.61 -12.67 -2.99
N LYS A 90 -3.49 -11.94 -3.02
CA LYS A 90 -2.18 -12.40 -2.55
C LYS A 90 -2.05 -12.42 -1.02
N GLY A 91 -3.07 -11.98 -0.29
CA GLY A 91 -3.11 -11.96 1.18
C GLY A 91 -2.36 -10.77 1.80
N ILE A 92 -2.04 -9.75 1.01
CA ILE A 92 -1.32 -8.55 1.46
C ILE A 92 -2.34 -7.54 2.00
N ASN A 93 -2.04 -6.93 3.15
CA ASN A 93 -2.86 -5.84 3.68
C ASN A 93 -2.74 -4.60 2.80
N VAL A 94 -3.82 -3.88 2.57
CA VAL A 94 -3.83 -2.72 1.67
C VAL A 94 -4.26 -1.45 2.42
N ILE A 95 -3.52 -0.37 2.20
CA ILE A 95 -3.98 1.00 2.44
C ILE A 95 -4.20 1.65 1.07
N GLN A 96 -5.44 2.05 0.77
CA GLN A 96 -5.79 2.65 -0.51
C GLN A 96 -6.01 4.16 -0.35
N GLU A 97 -5.31 4.97 -1.15
CA GLU A 97 -5.50 6.43 -1.16
C GLU A 97 -6.79 6.82 -1.88
N GLN A 98 -7.49 7.81 -1.32
CA GLN A 98 -8.73 8.36 -1.87
C GLN A 98 -8.44 9.43 -2.94
N PRO A 99 -9.37 9.72 -3.88
CA PRO A 99 -10.74 9.21 -3.97
C PRO A 99 -10.85 7.84 -4.65
N VAL A 100 -11.79 7.03 -4.15
CA VAL A 100 -12.26 5.78 -4.76
C VAL A 100 -13.78 5.74 -4.73
N TYR A 101 -14.41 5.33 -5.83
CA TYR A 101 -15.86 5.15 -5.86
C TYR A 101 -16.33 4.13 -4.82
N GLN A 102 -17.47 4.40 -4.19
CA GLN A 102 -17.98 3.58 -3.09
C GLN A 102 -18.23 2.12 -3.50
N GLU A 103 -18.68 1.89 -4.72
CA GLU A 103 -18.89 0.53 -5.27
C GLU A 103 -17.59 -0.28 -5.36
N HIS A 104 -16.47 0.37 -5.72
CA HIS A 104 -15.15 -0.25 -5.78
C HIS A 104 -14.60 -0.54 -4.39
N LEU A 105 -14.75 0.40 -3.45
CA LEU A 105 -14.41 0.17 -2.05
C LEU A 105 -15.20 -1.01 -1.47
N TYR A 106 -16.50 -1.08 -1.72
CA TYR A 106 -17.34 -2.19 -1.25
C TYR A 106 -16.86 -3.55 -1.79
N LYS A 107 -16.51 -3.62 -3.08
CA LYS A 107 -15.92 -4.82 -3.71
C LYS A 107 -14.63 -5.23 -2.98
N CYS A 108 -13.72 -4.28 -2.73
CA CYS A 108 -12.45 -4.56 -2.05
C CYS A 108 -12.65 -4.95 -0.57
N TYR A 109 -13.57 -4.31 0.17
CA TYR A 109 -13.85 -4.67 1.56
C TYR A 109 -14.45 -6.07 1.68
N LYS A 110 -15.36 -6.45 0.78
CA LYS A 110 -15.92 -7.79 0.73
C LYS A 110 -14.81 -8.82 0.52
N LEU A 111 -13.93 -8.58 -0.45
CA LEU A 111 -12.79 -9.45 -0.73
C LEU A 111 -11.82 -9.55 0.46
N ALA A 112 -11.48 -8.43 1.09
CA ALA A 112 -10.61 -8.40 2.26
C ALA A 112 -11.16 -9.26 3.41
N ARG A 113 -12.48 -9.20 3.65
CA ARG A 113 -13.14 -10.06 4.65
C ARG A 113 -13.06 -11.54 4.31
N GLU A 114 -13.23 -11.90 3.04
CA GLU A 114 -13.18 -13.29 2.57
C GLU A 114 -11.76 -13.87 2.61
N LYS A 115 -10.76 -13.10 2.15
CA LYS A 115 -9.36 -13.53 2.06
C LYS A 115 -8.59 -13.36 3.38
N LYS A 116 -9.15 -12.59 4.33
CA LYS A 116 -8.57 -12.21 5.63
C LYS A 116 -7.42 -11.18 5.67
N PRO A 117 -6.95 -10.53 4.58
CA PRO A 117 -6.14 -9.32 4.72
C PRO A 117 -7.01 -8.13 5.16
N TYR A 118 -6.37 -7.07 5.62
CA TYR A 118 -7.02 -5.82 5.97
C TYR A 118 -7.01 -4.83 4.81
N LEU A 119 -8.10 -4.09 4.66
CA LEU A 119 -8.19 -2.92 3.78
C LEU A 119 -8.51 -1.69 4.63
N LEU A 120 -7.72 -0.64 4.47
CA LEU A 120 -7.96 0.67 5.07
C LEU A 120 -8.00 1.71 3.94
N ASP A 121 -9.05 2.53 3.90
CA ASP A 121 -9.10 3.67 3.00
C ASP A 121 -8.50 4.90 3.69
N CYS A 122 -7.48 5.49 3.08
CA CYS A 122 -6.79 6.65 3.61
C CYS A 122 -7.30 7.90 2.90
N LYS A 123 -7.93 8.81 3.66
CA LYS A 123 -8.41 10.11 3.15
C LYS A 123 -7.31 11.19 3.15
N SER A 124 -6.17 10.92 3.80
CA SER A 124 -5.06 11.87 3.90
C SER A 124 -3.81 11.20 4.47
N ILE A 125 -2.65 11.51 3.89
CA ILE A 125 -1.35 11.09 4.39
C ILE A 125 -1.07 11.47 5.86
N PHE A 126 -1.70 12.53 6.38
CA PHE A 126 -1.58 12.90 7.79
C PHE A 126 -2.20 11.83 8.72
N LYS A 127 -3.23 11.13 8.25
CA LYS A 127 -3.78 9.97 8.96
C LYS A 127 -2.96 8.71 8.73
N PHE A 128 -2.27 8.59 7.60
CA PHE A 128 -1.42 7.44 7.30
C PHE A 128 -0.36 7.20 8.38
N ILE A 129 0.40 8.22 8.79
CA ILE A 129 1.43 8.05 9.83
C ILE A 129 0.81 7.56 11.14
N LYS A 130 -0.33 8.13 11.54
CA LYS A 130 -1.07 7.71 12.73
C LYS A 130 -1.61 6.28 12.61
N TYR A 131 -2.12 5.89 11.44
CA TYR A 131 -2.56 4.51 11.18
C TYR A 131 -1.39 3.54 11.12
N ALA A 132 -0.26 3.95 10.55
CA ALA A 132 0.95 3.15 10.44
C ALA A 132 1.56 2.87 11.84
N GLU A 133 1.60 3.85 12.73
CA GLU A 133 1.95 3.66 14.15
C GLU A 133 0.95 2.72 14.85
N LEU A 134 -0.35 2.85 14.58
CA LEU A 134 -1.35 1.89 15.08
C LEU A 134 -1.11 0.47 14.54
N CYS A 135 -0.72 0.30 13.27
CA CYS A 135 -0.37 -0.99 12.69
C CYS A 135 0.88 -1.60 13.34
N SER A 136 1.84 -0.78 13.77
CA SER A 136 3.05 -1.23 14.43
C SER A 136 2.77 -1.70 15.87
N VAL A 137 1.83 -1.07 16.57
CA VAL A 137 1.42 -1.44 17.94
C VAL A 137 0.37 -2.55 17.95
N CYS A 138 -0.57 -2.54 17.01
CA CYS A 138 -1.66 -3.49 16.92
C CYS A 138 -1.28 -4.64 15.97
N LYS A 139 -0.73 -5.73 16.53
CA LYS A 139 -0.62 -7.05 15.88
C LYS A 139 -1.95 -7.62 15.31
N LYS A 140 -3.06 -6.88 15.40
CA LYS A 140 -4.39 -7.16 14.87
C LYS A 140 -5.06 -5.82 14.57
N ILE A 141 -5.02 -5.36 13.32
CA ILE A 141 -5.85 -4.24 12.87
C ILE A 141 -7.28 -4.77 12.86
N LYS A 142 -8.00 -4.62 13.97
CA LYS A 142 -9.43 -4.90 14.01
C LYS A 142 -10.16 -3.71 13.38
N TYR A 143 -10.95 -4.02 12.35
CA TYR A 143 -12.11 -3.29 11.84
C TYR A 143 -12.25 -1.86 12.39
N ILE A 144 -11.87 -0.88 11.59
CA ILE A 144 -12.39 0.47 11.76
C ILE A 144 -13.61 0.54 10.84
N PHE A 145 -14.80 0.39 11.43
CA PHE A 145 -16.08 0.68 10.80
C PHE A 145 -16.29 2.20 10.72
#